data_AF-A0A7R9SFK0-F1
#
_entry.id   AF-A0A7R9SFK0-F1
#
_cell.length_a   1.000
_cell.length_b   1.000
_cell.length_c   1.000
_cell.angle_alpha   90.00
_cell.angle_beta   90.00
_cell.angle_gamma   90.00
#
_symmetry.space_group_name_H-M   'P 1'
#
loop_
_entity.id
_entity.type
_entity.pdbx_description
1 polymer ?
#
loop_
_entity_poly.entity_id
_entity_poly.type
_entity_poly.pdbx_seq_one_letter_code
_entity_poly.pdbx_strand_id
1 'polypeptide(L)'
;SGVPQGGILSPLLFTYFLVDLPVRPHLQLWGYADDIAVTAYGTDVPNRLQRMLDLLTQGAASNNMRVNPARCSTLVEGRPPRALSLTVNGVVIPQVDE
;
A
#
# COMPACT_ATOMS: atom_id res chain seq x y z
N SER A 1 -16.28 -9.53 10.16
CA SER A 1 -17.57 -9.39 9.46
C SER A 1 -17.44 -8.28 8.44
N GLY A 2 -17.88 -8.49 7.20
CA GLY A 2 -17.74 -7.51 6.11
C GLY A 2 -19.03 -7.34 5.33
N VAL A 3 -18.95 -6.74 4.15
CA VAL A 3 -20.07 -6.63 3.22
C VAL A 3 -20.33 -7.96 2.49
N PRO A 4 -21.58 -8.30 2.13
CA PRO A 4 -21.87 -9.51 1.35
C PRO A 4 -21.17 -9.49 -0.02
N GLN A 5 -20.56 -10.61 -0.40
CA GLN A 5 -19.98 -10.75 -1.74
C GLN A 5 -21.10 -10.73 -2.79
N GLY A 6 -20.91 -9.98 -3.87
CA GLY A 6 -21.91 -9.84 -4.95
C GLY A 6 -23.04 -8.83 -4.66
N GLY A 7 -23.02 -8.15 -3.51
CA GLY A 7 -23.94 -7.06 -3.24
C GLY A 7 -23.63 -5.83 -4.11
N ILE A 8 -24.66 -5.22 -4.72
CA ILE A 8 -24.48 -4.08 -5.63
C ILE A 8 -23.83 -2.86 -4.96
N LEU A 9 -24.03 -2.69 -3.65
CA LEU A 9 -23.44 -1.60 -2.86
C LEU A 9 -22.12 -1.99 -2.19
N SER A 10 -21.77 -3.27 -2.19
CA SER A 10 -20.58 -3.78 -1.49
C SER A 10 -19.28 -3.08 -1.93
N PRO A 11 -19.04 -2.84 -3.24
CA PRO A 11 -17.85 -2.10 -3.67
C PRO A 11 -17.81 -0.67 -3.14
N LEU A 12 -18.93 0.05 -3.17
CA LEU A 12 -19.00 1.44 -2.69
C LEU A 12 -18.74 1.53 -1.18
N LEU A 13 -19.38 0.64 -0.40
CA LEU A 13 -19.20 0.59 1.05
C LEU A 13 -17.77 0.22 1.42
N PHE A 14 -17.15 -0.70 0.67
CA PHE A 14 -15.75 -1.06 0.89
C PHE A 14 -14.81 0.10 0.54
N THR A 15 -15.01 0.77 -0.60
CA THR A 15 -14.22 1.97 -0.95
C THR A 15 -14.36 3.06 0.12
N TYR A 16 -15.58 3.31 0.61
CA TYR A 16 -15.82 4.27 1.68
C TYR A 16 -15.07 3.89 2.96
N PHE A 17 -15.06 2.60 3.32
CA PHE A 17 -14.31 2.08 4.46
C PHE A 17 -12.78 2.27 4.34
N LEU A 18 -12.24 2.29 3.12
CA LEU A 18 -10.82 2.53 2.88
C LEU A 18 -10.42 4.02 2.96
N VAL A 19 -11.38 4.95 2.90
CA VAL A 19 -11.10 6.41 2.97
C VAL A 19 -10.41 6.79 4.28
N ASP A 20 -10.66 6.05 5.36
CA ASP A 20 -10.08 6.30 6.68
C ASP A 20 -8.61 5.84 6.80
N LEU A 21 -8.04 5.19 5.78
CA LEU A 21 -6.64 4.80 5.80
C LEU A 21 -5.72 6.05 5.78
N PRO A 22 -4.67 6.09 6.62
CA PRO A 22 -3.82 7.25 6.74
C PRO A 22 -3.00 7.46 5.46
N VAL A 23 -2.99 8.71 4.97
CA VAL A 23 -2.19 9.12 3.81
C VAL A 23 -1.23 10.23 4.20
N ARG A 24 0.06 10.07 3.87
CA ARG A 24 1.04 11.16 4.05
C ARG A 24 0.95 12.17 2.91
N PRO A 25 1.11 13.47 3.20
CA PRO A 25 1.30 14.47 2.17
C PRO A 25 2.59 14.20 1.38
N HIS A 26 2.60 14.58 0.10
CA HIS A 26 3.76 14.45 -0.83
C HIS A 26 4.12 13.03 -1.26
N LEU A 27 3.22 12.06 -1.06
CA LEU A 27 3.23 10.76 -1.72
C LEU A 27 1.98 10.63 -2.58
N GLN A 28 2.10 9.91 -3.69
CA GLN A 28 0.95 9.61 -4.55
C GLN A 28 0.43 8.22 -4.18
N LEU A 29 -0.84 8.16 -3.78
CA LEU A 29 -1.54 6.93 -3.46
C LEU A 29 -2.58 6.66 -4.56
N TRP A 30 -2.58 5.42 -5.04
CA TRP A 30 -3.51 4.89 -6.01
C TRP A 30 -4.24 3.73 -5.36
N GLY A 31 -5.55 3.66 -5.50
CA GLY A 31 -6.35 2.60 -4.89
C GLY A 31 -7.47 2.15 -5.83
N TYR A 32 -7.68 0.84 -5.90
CA TYR A 32 -8.81 0.24 -6.58
C TYR A 32 -9.21 -1.05 -5.88
N ALA A 33 -10.49 -1.13 -5.45
CA ALA A 33 -10.95 -2.23 -4.60
C ALA A 33 -10.00 -2.42 -3.41
N ASP A 34 -9.42 -3.61 -3.23
CA ASP A 34 -8.47 -3.94 -2.15
C ASP A 34 -7.00 -3.66 -2.50
N ASP A 35 -6.70 -3.30 -3.74
CA ASP A 35 -5.34 -2.97 -4.17
C ASP A 35 -4.99 -1.50 -3.89
N ILE A 36 -3.82 -1.28 -3.30
CA ILE A 36 -3.24 0.04 -3.03
C ILE A 36 -1.80 0.09 -3.55
N ALA A 37 -1.47 1.13 -4.31
CA ALA A 37 -0.11 1.43 -4.72
C ALA A 37 0.34 2.80 -4.17
N VAL A 38 1.58 2.86 -3.69
CA VAL A 38 2.21 4.08 -3.18
C VAL A 38 3.43 4.40 -4.04
N THR A 39 3.50 5.63 -4.54
CA THR A 39 4.57 6.09 -5.42
C THR A 39 5.25 7.33 -4.85
N ALA A 40 6.56 7.41 -5.04
CA ALA A 40 7.41 8.48 -4.51
C ALA A 40 8.55 8.80 -5.49
N TYR A 41 8.90 10.08 -5.60
CA TYR A 41 9.98 10.57 -6.46
C TYR A 41 10.92 11.52 -5.69
N GLY A 42 12.17 11.65 -6.13
CA GLY A 42 13.15 12.57 -5.56
C GLY A 42 14.08 11.94 -4.53
N THR A 43 14.42 12.69 -3.48
CA THR A 43 15.34 12.25 -2.42
C THR A 43 14.62 11.42 -1.36
N ASP A 44 15.36 10.60 -0.61
CA ASP A 44 14.84 9.86 0.54
C ASP A 44 13.61 8.97 0.24
N VAL A 45 13.52 8.45 -0.98
CA VAL A 45 12.43 7.55 -1.41
C VAL A 45 12.25 6.33 -0.50
N PRO A 46 13.32 5.57 -0.15
CA PRO A 46 13.16 4.37 0.68
C PRO A 46 12.50 4.67 2.02
N ASN A 47 12.99 5.69 2.73
CA ASN A 47 12.48 6.05 4.05
C ASN A 47 11.09 6.66 4.00
N ARG A 48 10.70 7.34 2.91
CA ARG A 48 9.32 7.86 2.77
C ARG A 48 8.33 6.73 2.43
N LEU A 49 8.71 5.81 1.55
CA LEU A 49 7.88 4.66 1.20
C LEU A 49 7.70 3.72 2.39
N GLN A 50 8.78 3.33 3.08
CA GLN A 50 8.69 2.46 4.26
C GLN A 50 7.75 3.05 5.31
N ARG A 51 7.96 4.32 5.62
CA ARG A 51 7.12 5.10 6.54
C ARG A 51 5.65 5.13 6.14
N MET A 52 5.33 5.17 4.85
CA MET A 52 3.95 5.10 4.36
C MET A 52 3.38 3.68 4.47
N LEU A 53 4.17 2.66 4.13
CA LEU A 53 3.79 1.26 4.31
C LEU A 53 3.50 0.94 5.78
N ASP A 54 4.29 1.46 6.71
CA ASP A 54 4.06 1.27 8.15
C ASP A 54 2.72 1.88 8.58
N LEU A 55 2.40 3.09 8.13
CA LEU A 55 1.13 3.76 8.42
C LEU A 55 -0.07 3.02 7.82
N LEU A 56 0.03 2.62 6.55
CA LEU A 56 -1.03 1.87 5.88
C LEU A 56 -1.27 0.53 6.56
N THR A 57 -0.19 -0.16 6.95
CA THR A 57 -0.27 -1.45 7.63
C THR A 57 -0.89 -1.31 9.02
N GLN A 58 -0.51 -0.26 9.77
CA GLN A 58 -1.09 0.05 11.07
C GLN A 58 -2.57 0.46 10.95
N GLY A 59 -2.93 1.30 9.98
CA GLY A 59 -4.30 1.73 9.71
C GLY A 59 -5.19 0.59 9.25
N ALA A 60 -4.66 -0.32 8.43
CA ALA A 60 -5.34 -1.55 8.07
C ALA A 60 -5.60 -2.40 9.32
N ALA A 61 -4.60 -2.58 10.19
CA ALA A 61 -4.75 -3.34 11.42
C ALA A 61 -5.77 -2.72 12.39
N SER A 62 -5.81 -1.39 12.55
CA SER A 62 -6.84 -0.72 13.37
C SER A 62 -8.26 -0.93 12.82
N ASN A 63 -8.37 -1.15 11.51
CA ASN A 63 -9.61 -1.43 10.80
C ASN A 63 -9.89 -2.94 10.67
N ASN A 64 -9.20 -3.80 11.44
CA ASN A 64 -9.31 -5.27 11.38
C ASN A 64 -9.04 -5.86 9.98
N MET A 65 -8.27 -5.16 9.15
CA MET A 65 -7.74 -5.64 7.89
C MET A 65 -6.29 -6.09 8.05
N ARG A 66 -5.82 -6.92 7.12
CA ARG A 66 -4.43 -7.38 7.09
C ARG A 66 -3.89 -7.25 5.67
N VAL A 67 -2.81 -6.49 5.53
CA VAL A 67 -2.03 -6.45 4.29
C VAL A 67 -1.30 -7.79 4.13
N ASN A 68 -1.37 -8.38 2.94
CA ASN A 68 -0.74 -9.66 2.63
C ASN A 68 0.65 -9.44 1.99
N PRO A 69 1.77 -9.60 2.74
CA PRO A 69 3.09 -9.29 2.21
C PRO A 69 3.50 -10.19 1.03
N ALA A 70 2.97 -11.42 0.95
CA ALA A 70 3.27 -12.34 -0.14
C ALA A 70 2.66 -11.94 -1.49
N ARG A 71 1.74 -10.96 -1.50
CA ARG A 71 1.13 -10.37 -2.70
C ARG A 71 1.66 -8.95 -2.98
N CYS A 72 2.53 -8.43 -2.14
CA CYS A 72 3.12 -7.11 -2.32
C CYS A 72 4.43 -7.22 -3.11
N SER A 73 4.72 -6.20 -3.91
CA SER A 73 5.98 -6.05 -4.63
C SER A 73 6.35 -4.58 -4.71
N THR A 74 7.63 -4.30 -4.94
CA THR A 74 8.15 -2.95 -5.20
C THR A 74 8.60 -2.87 -6.65
N LEU A 75 8.26 -1.77 -7.32
CA LEU A 75 8.79 -1.43 -8.64
C LEU A 75 9.69 -0.20 -8.50
N VAL A 76 10.86 -0.22 -9.15
CA VAL A 76 11.79 0.91 -9.14
C VAL A 76 12.10 1.33 -10.57
N GLU A 77 11.54 2.47 -10.95
CA GLU A 77 11.87 3.12 -12.23
C GLU A 77 12.94 4.18 -12.01
N GLY A 78 14.04 4.10 -12.76
CA GLY A 78 15.10 5.11 -12.73
C GLY A 78 16.45 4.61 -13.23
N ARG A 79 17.31 5.56 -13.63
CA ARG A 79 18.70 5.30 -14.03
C ARG A 79 19.65 6.10 -13.14
N PRO A 80 20.67 5.47 -12.51
CA PRO A 80 20.94 4.03 -12.47
C PRO A 80 19.89 3.25 -11.64
N PRO A 81 19.74 1.94 -11.87
CA PRO A 81 18.83 1.10 -11.09
C PRO A 81 19.21 1.15 -9.62
N ARG A 82 18.22 1.35 -8.75
CA ARG A 82 18.39 1.39 -7.30
C ARG A 82 17.70 0.18 -6.69
N ALA A 83 18.42 -0.49 -5.79
CA ALA A 83 17.82 -1.49 -4.94
C ALA A 83 17.05 -0.79 -3.81
N LEU A 84 15.79 -1.17 -3.62
CA LEU A 84 14.97 -0.81 -2.47
C LEU A 84 14.71 -2.07 -1.64
N SER A 85 14.93 -1.96 -0.33
CA SER A 85 14.53 -2.99 0.62
C SER A 85 13.42 -2.42 1.49
N LEU A 86 12.17 -2.76 1.14
CA LEU A 86 10.97 -2.36 1.87
C LEU A 86 10.36 -3.56 2.58
N THR A 87 9.64 -3.31 3.66
CA THR A 87 8.96 -4.33 4.44
C THR A 87 7.49 -4.00 4.65
N VAL A 88 6.67 -5.04 4.70
CA VAL A 88 5.25 -4.98 5.08
C VAL A 88 5.04 -6.03 6.18
N ASN A 89 4.52 -5.62 7.34
CA ASN A 89 4.41 -6.50 8.52
C ASN A 89 5.74 -7.19 8.90
N GLY A 90 6.88 -6.51 8.71
CA GLY A 90 8.21 -7.05 8.97
C GLY A 90 8.74 -8.05 7.93
N VAL A 91 7.96 -8.36 6.89
CA VAL A 91 8.39 -9.22 5.77
C VAL A 91 8.93 -8.35 4.64
N VAL A 92 10.14 -8.65 4.16
CA VAL A 92 10.72 -7.97 2.99
C VAL A 92 9.88 -8.30 1.75
N ILE A 93 9.43 -7.27 1.04
CA ILE A 93 8.67 -7.43 -0.20
C ILE A 93 9.63 -7.45 -1.41
N PRO A 94 9.42 -8.35 -2.39
CA PRO A 94 10.31 -8.46 -3.53
C PRO A 94 10.30 -7.19 -4.38
N GLN A 95 11.47 -6.77 -4.84
CA GLN A 95 11.59 -5.82 -5.94
C GLN A 95 11.44 -6.59 -7.25
N VAL A 96 10.50 -6.17 -8.10
CA VAL A 96 10.30 -6.74 -9.43
C VAL A 96 11.04 -5.91 -10.47
N ASP A 97 11.59 -6.58 -11.47
CA ASP A 97 12.09 -5.95 -12.69
C ASP A 97 10.89 -5.65 -13.62
N GLU A 98 10.99 -4.59 -14.42
CA GLU A 98 10.05 -4.35 -15.54
C GLU A 98 10.16 -5.42 -16.62
#